data_AF-A0A1Y3YL12-F1
#
_entry.id   AF-A0A1Y3YL12-F1
#
_cell.length_a   1.000
_cell.length_b   1.000
_cell.length_c   1.000
_cell.angle_alpha   90.00
_cell.angle_beta   90.00
_cell.angle_gamma   90.00
#
_symmetry.space_group_name_H-M   'P 1'
#
loop_
_entity.id
_entity.type
_entity.pdbx_description
1 polymer ?
#
loop_
_entity_poly.entity_id
_entity_poly.type
_entity_poly.pdbx_seq_one_letter_code
_entity_poly.pdbx_strand_id
1 'polypeptide(L)'
;MKSTNGKGGLVKKLLGVAVSAALFLCLVLMAEAQSENGTSYVALGDSISSGYGLEEDTLSFAQRVAQDNGLELTNLAQDGETATSLLDKLQTDQVSAAVSQADIITITVGGNDLMNALYAYLTDAYNQRNPENPTTQEDMKNAVMGGDMGVLTFALEVGPGFSNSERATQALADFHTHLTQMVLDIRAENPQVQLVVVEQYNPYSYLVKELSKNPIFASSAQSLCAAFGAGVADINNVIAAVAQQQECAVAKVYDAFETAHENPCNASVSIPVKLNLDFHPNAYGHGLIAQQVTDLLAQQVIVPTEDVVVEDQPQGDVSNPAATQTPTPPVQTQDVFQAQQPPATGDTSDLVIWMILVCISGACLVAVTILLNRRKGGKHES
;
A
#
# COMPACT_ATOMS: atom_id res chain seq x y z
N MET A 1 -11.73 -51.59 70.21
CA MET A 1 -11.56 -50.20 69.73
C MET A 1 -12.00 -50.14 68.28
N LYS A 2 -13.16 -49.52 67.98
CA LYS A 2 -13.63 -49.31 66.60
C LYS A 2 -12.89 -48.11 66.01
N SER A 3 -12.13 -48.35 64.94
CA SER A 3 -11.34 -47.35 64.22
C SER A 3 -12.26 -46.28 63.62
N THR A 4 -12.10 -45.03 64.05
CA THR A 4 -12.86 -43.84 63.59
C THR A 4 -12.23 -43.15 62.38
N ASN A 5 -11.33 -43.83 61.63
CA ASN A 5 -10.54 -43.21 60.56
C ASN A 5 -11.28 -42.87 59.26
N GLY A 6 -12.57 -43.19 59.12
CA GLY A 6 -13.31 -42.92 57.88
C GLY A 6 -13.73 -41.45 57.68
N LYS A 7 -14.04 -40.72 58.76
CA LYS A 7 -14.58 -39.36 58.65
C LYS A 7 -13.51 -38.30 58.36
N GLY A 8 -12.29 -38.46 58.88
CA GLY A 8 -11.20 -37.50 58.69
C GLY A 8 -10.66 -37.47 57.26
N GLY A 9 -10.68 -38.60 56.54
CA GLY A 9 -10.26 -38.68 55.15
C GLY A 9 -11.26 -38.02 54.19
N LEU A 10 -12.56 -38.18 54.45
CA LEU A 10 -13.61 -37.57 53.63
C LEU A 10 -13.63 -36.04 53.76
N VAL A 11 -13.47 -35.51 54.98
CA VAL A 11 -13.40 -34.06 55.22
C VAL A 11 -12.17 -33.44 54.56
N LYS A 12 -11.00 -34.10 54.59
CA LYS A 12 -9.79 -33.63 53.90
C LYS A 12 -9.94 -33.64 52.37
N LYS A 13 -10.61 -34.64 51.81
CA LYS A 13 -10.89 -34.70 50.37
C LYS A 13 -11.87 -33.60 49.93
N LEU A 14 -12.94 -33.38 50.70
CA LEU A 14 -13.91 -32.30 50.42
C LEU A 14 -13.28 -30.92 50.55
N LEU A 15 -12.39 -30.71 51.53
CA LEU A 15 -11.68 -29.45 51.70
C LEU A 15 -10.68 -29.20 50.55
N GLY A 16 -9.99 -30.24 50.07
CA GLY A 16 -9.11 -30.13 48.91
C GLY A 16 -9.85 -29.75 47.63
N VAL A 17 -11.01 -30.38 47.37
CA VAL A 17 -11.85 -30.05 46.20
C VAL A 17 -12.40 -28.62 46.28
N ALA A 18 -12.82 -28.17 47.48
CA ALA A 18 -13.29 -26.80 47.67
C ALA A 18 -12.19 -25.75 47.45
N VAL A 19 -10.97 -26.01 47.90
CA VAL A 19 -9.81 -25.13 47.67
C VAL A 19 -9.41 -25.10 46.20
N SER A 20 -9.39 -26.25 45.51
CA SER A 20 -9.12 -26.31 44.08
C SER A 20 -10.20 -25.61 43.25
N ALA A 21 -11.48 -25.75 43.62
CA ALA A 21 -12.58 -25.04 42.95
C ALA A 21 -12.53 -23.53 43.19
N ALA A 22 -12.15 -23.10 44.40
CA ALA A 22 -11.96 -21.68 44.72
C ALA A 22 -10.74 -21.08 43.99
N LEU A 23 -9.65 -21.84 43.84
CA LEU A 23 -8.48 -21.44 43.04
C LEU A 23 -8.83 -21.36 41.55
N PHE A 24 -9.56 -22.33 41.03
CA PHE A 24 -10.06 -22.30 39.64
C PHE A 24 -11.01 -21.11 39.42
N LEU A 25 -11.92 -20.85 40.34
CA LEU A 25 -12.83 -19.70 40.27
C LEU A 25 -12.07 -18.37 40.37
N CYS A 26 -11.06 -18.27 41.24
CA CYS A 26 -10.19 -17.10 41.27
C CYS A 26 -9.41 -16.91 39.96
N LEU A 27 -8.93 -17.98 39.33
CA LEU A 27 -8.23 -17.90 38.05
C LEU A 27 -9.17 -17.45 36.91
N VAL A 28 -10.41 -17.94 36.90
CA VAL A 28 -11.44 -17.51 35.93
C VAL A 28 -11.83 -16.04 36.14
N LEU A 29 -12.00 -15.60 37.40
CA LEU A 29 -12.31 -14.20 37.72
C LEU A 29 -11.13 -13.24 37.45
N MET A 30 -9.89 -13.73 37.49
CA MET A 30 -8.70 -12.94 37.11
C MET A 30 -8.53 -12.85 35.59
N ALA A 31 -9.01 -13.83 34.83
CA ALA A 31 -9.04 -13.78 33.37
C ALA A 31 -10.08 -12.77 32.85
N GLU A 32 -11.20 -12.60 33.55
CA GLU A 32 -12.22 -11.58 33.24
C GLU A 32 -11.81 -10.16 33.67
N ALA A 33 -10.74 -10.02 34.46
CA ALA A 33 -10.19 -8.74 34.91
C ALA A 33 -9.05 -8.20 34.03
N GLN A 34 -8.75 -8.84 32.90
CA GLN A 34 -7.82 -8.32 31.89
C GLN A 34 -8.59 -7.65 30.74
N SER A 35 -8.84 -6.34 30.87
CA SER A 35 -8.43 -5.28 29.95
C SER A 35 -9.33 -4.05 30.16
N GLU A 36 -8.89 -3.09 30.98
CA GLU A 36 -9.51 -1.76 31.01
C GLU A 36 -8.96 -0.83 29.91
N ASN A 37 -8.00 -1.28 29.11
CA ASN A 37 -7.52 -0.56 27.93
C ASN A 37 -8.04 -1.24 26.66
N GLY A 38 -8.62 -0.46 25.73
CA GLY A 38 -9.05 -0.97 24.42
C GLY A 38 -7.87 -1.50 23.60
N THR A 39 -8.15 -2.33 22.59
CA THR A 39 -7.13 -2.86 21.66
C THR A 39 -6.43 -1.69 20.96
N SER A 40 -5.11 -1.62 21.11
CA SER A 40 -4.28 -0.54 20.62
C SER A 40 -3.94 -0.71 19.14
N TYR A 41 -4.13 0.35 18.36
CA TYR A 41 -3.90 0.35 16.92
C TYR A 41 -2.97 1.50 16.54
N VAL A 42 -1.83 1.19 15.94
CA VAL A 42 -0.89 2.18 15.42
C VAL A 42 -0.95 2.22 13.90
N ALA A 43 -1.20 3.41 13.34
CA ALA A 43 -1.07 3.64 11.90
C ALA A 43 0.28 4.30 11.61
N LEU A 44 1.16 3.58 10.91
CA LEU A 44 2.43 4.06 10.39
C LEU A 44 2.30 4.32 8.89
N GLY A 45 2.97 5.34 8.38
CA GLY A 45 3.04 5.53 6.94
C GLY A 45 2.94 6.97 6.49
N ASP A 46 2.35 7.11 5.31
CA ASP A 46 2.31 8.33 4.52
C ASP A 46 0.96 9.08 4.60
N SER A 47 0.72 9.93 3.61
CA SER A 47 -0.49 10.76 3.49
C SER A 47 -1.80 9.95 3.41
N ILE A 48 -1.73 8.68 3.05
CA ILE A 48 -2.91 7.80 3.01
C ILE A 48 -3.40 7.50 4.42
N SER A 49 -2.48 7.26 5.35
CA SER A 49 -2.81 7.00 6.75
C SER A 49 -3.18 8.29 7.49
N SER A 50 -2.55 9.42 7.14
CA SER A 50 -2.89 10.73 7.74
C SER A 50 -4.28 11.22 7.32
N GLY A 51 -4.78 10.81 6.15
CA GLY A 51 -6.04 11.31 5.59
C GLY A 51 -5.88 12.63 4.83
N TYR A 52 -4.71 12.86 4.23
CA TYR A 52 -4.43 14.06 3.45
C TYR A 52 -5.51 14.32 2.40
N GLY A 53 -5.96 15.57 2.31
CA GLY A 53 -6.95 16.00 1.31
C GLY A 53 -8.40 15.64 1.63
N LEU A 54 -8.67 15.00 2.78
CA LEU A 54 -10.03 14.81 3.27
C LEU A 54 -10.61 16.09 3.89
N GLU A 55 -11.93 16.24 3.78
CA GLU A 55 -12.68 17.28 4.49
C GLU A 55 -12.67 17.03 6.01
N GLU A 56 -12.82 18.09 6.81
CA GLU A 56 -12.67 18.06 8.29
C GLU A 56 -13.48 16.96 9.00
N ASP A 57 -14.69 16.68 8.53
CA ASP A 57 -15.60 15.67 9.11
C ASP A 57 -15.48 14.28 8.46
N THR A 58 -14.50 14.09 7.56
CA THR A 58 -14.31 12.81 6.86
C THR A 58 -13.19 12.01 7.48
N LEU A 59 -13.53 10.82 7.98
CA LEU A 59 -12.55 9.92 8.57
C LEU A 59 -11.60 9.33 7.52
N SER A 60 -10.30 9.36 7.84
CA SER A 60 -9.27 8.61 7.12
C SER A 60 -9.51 7.09 7.26
N PHE A 61 -8.80 6.28 6.47
CA PHE A 61 -9.00 4.83 6.55
C PHE A 61 -8.60 4.30 7.93
N ALA A 62 -7.52 4.81 8.52
CA ALA A 62 -7.06 4.41 9.84
C ALA A 62 -8.10 4.77 10.91
N GLN A 63 -8.71 5.97 10.83
CA GLN A 63 -9.78 6.37 11.74
C GLN A 63 -11.03 5.50 11.58
N ARG A 64 -11.38 5.11 10.34
CA ARG A 64 -12.51 4.19 10.06
C ARG A 64 -12.24 2.80 10.63
N VAL A 65 -11.08 2.22 10.36
CA VAL A 65 -10.69 0.92 10.94
C VAL A 65 -10.78 0.95 12.45
N ALA A 66 -10.28 2.02 13.09
CA ALA A 66 -10.37 2.18 14.53
C ALA A 66 -11.81 2.28 15.04
N GLN A 67 -12.63 3.12 14.42
CA GLN A 67 -14.04 3.29 14.78
C GLN A 67 -14.85 2.00 14.61
N ASP A 68 -14.70 1.34 13.46
CA ASP A 68 -15.51 0.17 13.08
C ASP A 68 -15.16 -1.08 13.91
N ASN A 69 -13.93 -1.15 14.45
CA ASN A 69 -13.46 -2.28 15.24
C ASN A 69 -13.29 -1.95 16.74
N GLY A 70 -13.63 -0.72 17.17
CA GLY A 70 -13.51 -0.30 18.57
C GLY A 70 -12.06 -0.24 19.08
N LEU A 71 -11.12 0.21 18.24
CA LEU A 71 -9.68 0.26 18.53
C LEU A 71 -9.25 1.66 18.98
N GLU A 72 -8.23 1.71 19.83
CA GLU A 72 -7.57 2.96 20.26
C GLU A 72 -6.46 3.35 19.27
N LEU A 73 -6.76 4.29 18.38
CA LEU A 73 -5.84 4.71 17.31
C LEU A 73 -4.76 5.67 17.82
N THR A 74 -3.50 5.31 17.58
CA THR A 74 -2.36 6.23 17.55
C THR A 74 -1.88 6.38 16.11
N ASN A 75 -2.27 7.47 15.45
CA ASN A 75 -1.84 7.77 14.09
C ASN A 75 -0.48 8.49 14.10
N LEU A 76 0.56 7.83 13.59
CA LEU A 76 1.92 8.34 13.51
C LEU A 76 2.37 8.53 12.05
N ALA A 77 1.43 8.53 11.11
CA ALA A 77 1.69 8.78 9.71
C ALA A 77 2.06 10.24 9.43
N GLN A 78 2.79 10.48 8.34
CA GLN A 78 3.21 11.82 7.92
C GLN A 78 3.15 11.97 6.40
N ASP A 79 2.67 13.11 5.93
CA ASP A 79 2.55 13.35 4.50
C ASP A 79 3.92 13.31 3.81
N GLY A 80 3.99 12.59 2.69
CA GLY A 80 5.20 12.44 1.89
C GLY A 80 6.26 11.50 2.49
N GLU A 81 5.96 10.78 3.57
CA GLU A 81 6.85 9.79 4.18
C GLU A 81 7.31 8.75 3.11
N THR A 82 8.62 8.54 3.03
CA THR A 82 9.24 7.51 2.19
C THR A 82 9.60 6.29 3.04
N ALA A 83 9.97 5.19 2.40
CA ALA A 83 10.43 4.01 3.14
C ALA A 83 11.67 4.31 3.98
N THR A 84 12.60 5.13 3.47
CA THR A 84 13.77 5.57 4.23
C THR A 84 13.36 6.39 5.45
N SER A 85 12.51 7.41 5.28
CA SER A 85 12.17 8.30 6.39
C SER A 85 11.31 7.60 7.45
N LEU A 86 10.43 6.68 7.05
CA LEU A 86 9.68 5.85 7.99
C LEU A 86 10.60 4.91 8.78
N LEU A 87 11.60 4.29 8.13
CA LEU A 87 12.58 3.45 8.81
C LEU A 87 13.39 4.24 9.84
N ASP A 88 13.83 5.46 9.49
CA ASP A 88 14.51 6.35 10.45
C ASP A 88 13.57 6.73 11.61
N LYS A 89 12.30 6.98 11.31
CA LYS A 89 11.28 7.39 12.27
C LYS A 89 10.94 6.29 13.28
N LEU A 90 11.01 5.01 12.88
CA LEU A 90 10.87 3.87 13.80
C LEU A 90 11.87 3.92 14.96
N GLN A 91 13.05 4.52 14.74
CA GLN A 91 14.10 4.64 15.76
C GLN A 91 13.85 5.76 16.78
N THR A 92 12.77 6.53 16.64
CA THR A 92 12.43 7.60 17.59
C THR A 92 11.73 7.04 18.82
N ASP A 93 12.03 7.59 20.00
CA ASP A 93 11.46 7.14 21.28
C ASP A 93 9.92 7.09 21.25
N GLN A 94 9.27 8.05 20.59
CA GLN A 94 7.81 8.12 20.48
C GLN A 94 7.25 6.92 19.69
N VAL A 95 7.87 6.61 18.54
CA VAL A 95 7.36 5.55 17.65
C VAL A 95 7.70 4.18 18.20
N SER A 96 8.94 3.97 18.67
CA SER A 96 9.34 2.73 19.33
C SER A 96 8.44 2.42 20.55
N ALA A 97 8.12 3.42 21.38
CA ALA A 97 7.18 3.23 22.48
C ALA A 97 5.79 2.79 22.00
N ALA A 98 5.25 3.41 20.96
CA ALA A 98 3.95 3.06 20.40
C ALA A 98 3.96 1.63 19.78
N VAL A 99 5.00 1.29 19.01
CA VAL A 99 5.18 -0.03 18.39
C VAL A 99 5.26 -1.13 19.45
N SER A 100 6.02 -0.90 20.54
CA SER A 100 6.18 -1.88 21.62
C SER A 100 4.90 -2.26 22.36
N GLN A 101 3.88 -1.39 22.32
CA GLN A 101 2.60 -1.59 23.02
C GLN A 101 1.44 -1.92 22.08
N ALA A 102 1.65 -1.88 20.76
CA ALA A 102 0.59 -2.03 19.77
C ALA A 102 0.08 -3.48 19.69
N ASP A 103 -1.24 -3.66 19.60
CA ASP A 103 -1.84 -4.93 19.23
C ASP A 103 -1.88 -5.07 17.70
N ILE A 104 -2.15 -3.96 17.01
CA ILE A 104 -2.29 -3.88 15.54
C ILE A 104 -1.41 -2.74 15.02
N ILE A 105 -0.69 -3.01 13.92
CA ILE A 105 0.02 -1.98 13.15
C ILE A 105 -0.40 -2.08 11.68
N THR A 106 -0.76 -0.94 11.08
CA THR A 106 -0.87 -0.82 9.61
C THR A 106 0.27 0.04 9.06
N ILE A 107 0.81 -0.32 7.90
CA ILE A 107 1.85 0.43 7.18
C ILE A 107 1.34 0.83 5.78
N THR A 108 1.33 2.14 5.47
CA THR A 108 1.25 2.66 4.09
C THR A 108 2.56 3.35 3.70
N VAL A 109 3.34 2.78 2.79
CA VAL A 109 4.62 3.38 2.38
C VAL A 109 5.06 2.85 1.00
N GLY A 110 6.00 3.55 0.37
CA GLY A 110 6.63 3.14 -0.89
C GLY A 110 6.11 3.88 -2.13
N GLY A 111 4.86 4.36 -2.11
CA GLY A 111 4.31 5.17 -3.19
C GLY A 111 5.15 6.44 -3.45
N ASN A 112 5.57 7.11 -2.38
CA ASN A 112 6.44 8.30 -2.47
C ASN A 112 7.83 7.97 -3.01
N ASP A 113 8.41 6.81 -2.68
CA ASP A 113 9.70 6.35 -3.21
C ASP A 113 9.63 6.21 -4.73
N LEU A 114 8.59 5.55 -5.25
CA LEU A 114 8.41 5.35 -6.68
C LEU A 114 8.07 6.67 -7.41
N MET A 115 7.26 7.53 -6.80
CA MET A 115 6.95 8.86 -7.37
C MET A 115 8.18 9.77 -7.41
N ASN A 116 9.02 9.78 -6.37
CA ASN A 116 10.27 10.52 -6.37
C ASN A 116 11.23 9.99 -7.43
N ALA A 117 11.31 8.67 -7.63
CA ALA A 117 12.09 8.07 -8.69
C ALA A 117 11.58 8.46 -10.08
N LEU A 118 10.25 8.53 -10.27
CA LEU A 118 9.63 9.01 -11.52
C LEU A 118 10.01 10.46 -11.79
N TYR A 119 9.91 11.36 -10.80
CA TYR A 119 10.30 12.75 -10.99
C TYR A 119 11.78 12.89 -11.32
N ALA A 120 12.66 12.15 -10.64
CA ALA A 120 14.09 12.13 -10.95
C ALA A 120 14.35 11.63 -12.38
N TYR A 121 13.67 10.56 -12.81
CA TYR A 121 13.77 10.02 -14.17
C TYR A 121 13.36 11.05 -15.22
N LEU A 122 12.23 11.74 -15.01
CA LEU A 122 11.75 12.79 -15.91
C LEU A 122 12.72 13.97 -15.94
N THR A 123 13.27 14.38 -14.79
CA THR A 123 14.27 15.45 -14.69
C THR A 123 15.55 15.09 -15.45
N ASP A 124 16.07 13.87 -15.27
CA ASP A 124 17.28 13.40 -15.96
C ASP A 124 17.08 13.45 -17.48
N ALA A 125 15.95 12.91 -17.97
CA ALA A 125 15.62 12.92 -19.39
C ALA A 125 15.40 14.35 -19.94
N TYR A 126 14.76 15.22 -19.16
CA TYR A 126 14.54 16.61 -19.55
C TYR A 126 15.86 17.38 -19.66
N ASN A 127 16.73 17.23 -18.67
CA ASN A 127 18.03 17.91 -18.62
C ASN A 127 18.97 17.41 -19.71
N GLN A 128 18.91 16.12 -20.07
CA GLN A 128 19.65 15.58 -21.20
C GLN A 128 19.25 16.24 -22.53
N ARG A 129 17.95 16.55 -22.72
CA ARG A 129 17.46 17.23 -23.92
C ARG A 129 17.66 18.74 -23.88
N ASN A 130 17.76 19.34 -22.70
CA ASN A 130 17.83 20.78 -22.48
C ASN A 130 19.06 21.19 -21.64
N PRO A 131 20.29 20.89 -22.08
CA PRO A 131 21.50 21.10 -21.27
C PRO A 131 21.75 22.58 -20.94
N GLU A 132 21.29 23.50 -21.78
CA GLU A 132 21.45 24.96 -21.58
C GLU A 132 20.41 25.55 -20.60
N ASN A 133 19.33 24.82 -20.32
CA ASN A 133 18.27 25.27 -19.41
C ASN A 133 17.72 24.08 -18.59
N PRO A 134 18.54 23.52 -17.69
CA PRO A 134 18.14 22.39 -16.87
C PRO A 134 17.07 22.81 -15.85
N THR A 135 16.35 21.81 -15.35
CA THR A 135 15.37 21.93 -14.28
C THR A 135 15.79 21.09 -13.07
N THR A 136 15.19 21.36 -11.92
CA THR A 136 15.38 20.55 -10.71
C THR A 136 14.30 19.47 -10.60
N GLN A 137 14.50 18.47 -9.75
CA GLN A 137 13.47 17.46 -9.46
C GLN A 137 12.24 18.10 -8.79
N GLU A 138 12.45 19.08 -7.91
CA GLU A 138 11.36 19.78 -7.24
C GLU A 138 10.53 20.60 -8.23
N ASP A 139 11.18 21.31 -9.17
CA ASP A 139 10.48 22.04 -10.23
C ASP A 139 9.74 21.09 -11.17
N MET A 140 10.34 19.94 -11.53
CA MET A 140 9.70 18.90 -12.33
C MET A 140 8.46 18.34 -11.64
N LYS A 141 8.56 17.99 -10.34
CA LYS A 141 7.44 17.54 -9.51
C LYS A 141 6.33 18.59 -9.49
N ASN A 142 6.67 19.85 -9.20
CA ASN A 142 5.72 20.94 -9.13
C ASN A 142 5.03 21.21 -10.48
N ALA A 143 5.77 21.08 -11.59
CA ALA A 143 5.22 21.22 -12.93
C ALA A 143 4.28 20.05 -13.30
N VAL A 144 4.66 18.80 -12.99
CA VAL A 144 3.79 17.63 -13.20
C VAL A 144 2.53 17.77 -12.36
N MET A 145 2.66 17.96 -11.05
CA MET A 145 1.52 18.04 -10.12
C MET A 145 0.65 19.29 -10.36
N GLY A 146 1.26 20.40 -10.79
CA GLY A 146 0.57 21.63 -11.17
C GLY A 146 -0.14 21.55 -12.52
N GLY A 147 0.07 20.48 -13.27
CA GLY A 147 -0.56 20.28 -14.58
C GLY A 147 0.02 21.16 -15.69
N ASP A 148 1.31 21.48 -15.64
CA ASP A 148 1.99 22.19 -16.72
C ASP A 148 1.91 21.37 -18.02
N MET A 149 1.22 21.90 -19.03
CA MET A 149 0.93 21.17 -20.25
C MET A 149 2.19 20.77 -21.04
N GLY A 150 3.25 21.58 -20.97
CA GLY A 150 4.52 21.26 -21.63
C GLY A 150 5.21 20.08 -20.97
N VAL A 151 5.31 20.12 -19.64
CA VAL A 151 5.89 19.04 -18.83
C VAL A 151 5.02 17.77 -18.89
N LEU A 152 3.69 17.88 -18.86
CA LEU A 152 2.82 16.72 -19.02
C LEU A 152 2.96 16.07 -20.41
N THR A 153 3.08 16.87 -21.47
CA THR A 153 3.33 16.34 -22.82
C THR A 153 4.67 15.60 -22.86
N PHE A 154 5.71 16.16 -22.25
CA PHE A 154 7.02 15.51 -22.13
C PHE A 154 6.95 14.22 -21.29
N ALA A 155 6.24 14.24 -20.17
CA ALA A 155 6.05 13.07 -19.30
C ALA A 155 5.26 11.95 -19.99
N LEU A 156 4.28 12.27 -20.84
CA LEU A 156 3.57 11.28 -21.66
C LEU A 156 4.48 10.61 -22.70
N GLU A 157 5.45 11.36 -23.24
CA GLU A 157 6.42 10.84 -24.22
C GLU A 157 7.44 9.92 -23.56
N VAL A 158 8.01 10.34 -22.42
CA VAL A 158 9.15 9.68 -21.78
C VAL A 158 8.73 8.68 -20.71
N GLY A 159 7.62 8.94 -20.01
CA GLY A 159 7.12 8.16 -18.87
C GLY A 159 6.99 6.65 -19.11
N PRO A 160 6.56 6.15 -20.28
CA PRO A 160 6.52 4.72 -20.55
C PRO A 160 7.87 3.99 -20.41
N GLY A 161 9.00 4.72 -20.48
CA GLY A 161 10.34 4.16 -20.24
C GLY A 161 10.71 4.01 -18.77
N PHE A 162 9.95 4.59 -17.83
CA PHE A 162 10.29 4.63 -16.41
C PHE A 162 10.45 3.25 -15.79
N SER A 163 9.52 2.31 -16.04
CA SER A 163 9.54 0.98 -15.44
C SER A 163 10.79 0.17 -15.81
N ASN A 164 11.45 0.50 -16.92
CA ASN A 164 12.68 -0.14 -17.38
C ASN A 164 13.95 0.67 -17.03
N SER A 165 13.82 1.73 -16.23
CA SER A 165 14.93 2.62 -15.89
C SER A 165 15.72 2.14 -14.68
N GLU A 166 16.99 2.55 -14.59
CA GLU A 166 17.81 2.37 -13.39
C GLU A 166 17.18 3.02 -12.15
N ARG A 167 16.50 4.17 -12.33
CA ARG A 167 15.78 4.89 -11.26
C ARG A 167 14.67 4.02 -10.65
N ALA A 168 13.82 3.42 -11.47
CA ALA A 168 12.77 2.53 -10.99
C ALA A 168 13.35 1.28 -10.32
N THR A 169 14.37 0.67 -10.94
CA THR A 169 15.04 -0.53 -10.42
C THR A 169 15.65 -0.28 -9.03
N GLN A 170 16.35 0.84 -8.86
CA GLN A 170 16.95 1.21 -7.58
C GLN A 170 15.89 1.52 -6.53
N ALA A 171 14.84 2.28 -6.88
CA ALA A 171 13.78 2.62 -5.94
C ALA A 171 13.04 1.38 -5.41
N LEU A 172 12.77 0.40 -6.26
CA LEU A 172 12.15 -0.87 -5.85
C LEU A 172 13.09 -1.71 -4.97
N ALA A 173 14.40 -1.72 -5.26
CA ALA A 173 15.39 -2.42 -4.45
C ALA A 173 15.58 -1.79 -3.06
N ASP A 174 15.62 -0.46 -3.00
CA ASP A 174 15.70 0.30 -1.74
C ASP A 174 14.42 0.10 -0.93
N PHE A 175 13.24 0.17 -1.58
CA PHE A 175 11.97 -0.11 -0.94
C PHE A 175 11.89 -1.52 -0.36
N HIS A 176 12.31 -2.55 -1.11
CA HIS A 176 12.40 -3.92 -0.60
C HIS A 176 13.26 -4.00 0.66
N THR A 177 14.46 -3.39 0.61
CA THR A 177 15.42 -3.41 1.72
C THR A 177 14.85 -2.72 2.95
N HIS A 178 14.31 -1.51 2.79
CA HIS A 178 13.75 -0.74 3.90
C HIS A 178 12.48 -1.38 4.47
N LEU A 179 11.55 -1.86 3.63
CA LEU A 179 10.35 -2.53 4.12
C LEU A 179 10.70 -3.82 4.88
N THR A 180 11.67 -4.59 4.40
CA THR A 180 12.18 -5.77 5.13
C THR A 180 12.72 -5.35 6.50
N GLN A 181 13.55 -4.31 6.57
CA GLN A 181 14.12 -3.84 7.83
C GLN A 181 13.05 -3.29 8.78
N MET A 182 12.07 -2.53 8.27
CA MET A 182 10.96 -2.03 9.08
C MET A 182 10.19 -3.17 9.75
N VAL A 183 9.87 -4.22 8.99
CA VAL A 183 9.17 -5.39 9.54
C VAL A 183 10.02 -6.09 10.61
N LEU A 184 11.32 -6.26 10.36
CA LEU A 184 12.25 -6.88 11.32
C LEU A 184 12.37 -6.06 12.61
N ASP A 185 12.50 -4.74 12.51
CA ASP A 185 12.61 -3.84 13.67
C ASP A 185 11.32 -3.86 14.50
N ILE A 186 10.16 -3.75 13.84
CA ILE A 186 8.85 -3.85 14.50
C ILE A 186 8.71 -5.19 15.22
N ARG A 187 9.07 -6.31 14.58
CA ARG A 187 8.98 -7.66 15.18
C ARG A 187 9.99 -7.87 16.30
N ALA A 188 11.15 -7.23 16.25
CA ALA A 188 12.14 -7.29 17.33
C ALA A 188 11.63 -6.59 18.59
N GLU A 189 10.91 -5.48 18.43
CA GLU A 189 10.27 -4.77 19.55
C GLU A 189 8.98 -5.43 20.02
N ASN A 190 8.17 -5.92 19.09
CA ASN A 190 6.86 -6.50 19.35
C ASN A 190 6.63 -7.76 18.48
N PRO A 191 7.04 -8.94 18.96
CA PRO A 191 6.95 -10.18 18.18
C PRO A 191 5.52 -10.61 17.84
N GLN A 192 4.55 -10.27 18.69
CA GLN A 192 3.16 -10.74 18.59
C GLN A 192 2.22 -9.78 17.85
N VAL A 193 2.71 -8.59 17.44
CA VAL A 193 1.87 -7.59 16.79
C VAL A 193 1.20 -8.12 15.54
N GLN A 194 -0.05 -7.75 15.33
CA GLN A 194 -0.72 -7.98 14.07
C GLN A 194 -0.29 -6.91 13.06
N LEU A 195 0.62 -7.28 12.16
CA LEU A 195 1.20 -6.35 11.18
C LEU A 195 0.54 -6.48 9.81
N VAL A 196 -0.03 -5.37 9.32
CA VAL A 196 -0.69 -5.26 8.02
C VAL A 196 0.06 -4.24 7.15
N VAL A 197 0.53 -4.67 5.98
CA VAL A 197 1.03 -3.75 4.94
C VAL A 197 -0.08 -3.53 3.92
N VAL A 198 -0.34 -2.27 3.57
CA VAL A 198 -1.41 -1.90 2.63
C VAL A 198 -0.84 -1.81 1.22
N GLU A 199 -1.48 -2.46 0.26
CA GLU A 199 -1.08 -2.35 -1.16
C GLU A 199 -1.25 -0.94 -1.73
N GLN A 200 -0.42 -0.63 -2.71
CA GLN A 200 -0.56 0.54 -3.55
C GLN A 200 -1.67 0.32 -4.59
N TYR A 201 -2.30 1.41 -5.03
CA TYR A 201 -3.39 1.39 -6.02
C TYR A 201 -3.03 2.26 -7.23
N ASN A 202 -3.74 2.08 -8.35
CA ASN A 202 -3.59 2.96 -9.52
C ASN A 202 -4.52 4.18 -9.38
N PRO A 203 -3.98 5.40 -9.13
CA PRO A 203 -4.82 6.58 -8.90
C PRO A 203 -5.50 7.11 -10.16
N TYR A 204 -5.09 6.66 -11.36
CA TYR A 204 -5.50 7.28 -12.62
C TYR A 204 -6.42 6.40 -13.48
N SER A 205 -6.82 5.21 -13.02
CA SER A 205 -7.65 4.30 -13.82
C SER A 205 -8.99 4.92 -14.22
N TYR A 206 -9.63 5.67 -13.31
CA TYR A 206 -10.88 6.41 -13.60
C TYR A 206 -10.67 7.67 -14.44
N LEU A 207 -9.59 8.41 -14.18
CA LEU A 207 -9.20 9.57 -15.01
C LEU A 207 -9.04 9.14 -16.48
N VAL A 208 -8.40 8.00 -16.72
CA VAL A 208 -8.17 7.44 -18.05
C VAL A 208 -9.45 6.97 -18.71
N LYS A 209 -10.38 6.36 -17.96
CA LYS A 209 -11.73 6.01 -18.45
C LYS A 209 -12.47 7.25 -18.97
N GLU A 210 -12.37 8.38 -18.26
CA GLU A 210 -12.98 9.64 -18.68
C GLU A 210 -12.28 10.27 -19.90
N LEU A 211 -10.95 10.36 -19.89
CA LEU A 211 -10.18 10.91 -21.01
C LEU A 211 -10.35 10.10 -22.29
N SER A 212 -10.45 8.78 -22.18
CA SER A 212 -10.65 7.86 -23.30
C SER A 212 -11.99 8.02 -24.02
N LYS A 213 -12.96 8.74 -23.43
CA LYS A 213 -14.20 9.11 -24.14
C LYS A 213 -13.94 10.08 -25.29
N ASN A 214 -12.82 10.80 -25.27
CA ASN A 214 -12.37 11.63 -26.37
C ASN A 214 -11.33 10.87 -27.22
N PRO A 215 -11.60 10.57 -28.50
CA PRO A 215 -10.68 9.82 -29.36
C PRO A 215 -9.28 10.44 -29.50
N ILE A 216 -9.14 11.74 -29.27
CA ILE A 216 -7.86 12.46 -29.36
C ILE A 216 -6.91 12.04 -28.23
N PHE A 217 -7.44 11.80 -27.02
CA PHE A 217 -6.64 11.52 -25.84
C PHE A 217 -6.59 10.04 -25.46
N ALA A 218 -7.42 9.19 -26.08
CA ALA A 218 -7.60 7.80 -25.70
C ALA A 218 -6.29 6.98 -25.71
N SER A 219 -5.48 7.09 -26.76
CA SER A 219 -4.22 6.34 -26.85
C SER A 219 -3.22 6.77 -25.78
N SER A 220 -2.98 8.07 -25.64
CA SER A 220 -2.05 8.62 -24.65
C SER A 220 -2.50 8.33 -23.21
N ALA A 221 -3.80 8.45 -22.92
CA ALA A 221 -4.35 8.12 -21.61
C ALA A 221 -4.17 6.63 -21.30
N GLN A 222 -4.41 5.74 -22.27
CA GLN A 222 -4.23 4.30 -22.09
C GLN A 222 -2.75 3.94 -21.82
N SER A 223 -1.81 4.52 -22.57
CA SER A 223 -0.38 4.30 -22.37
C SER A 223 0.09 4.77 -20.99
N LEU A 224 -0.39 5.93 -20.53
CA LEU A 224 -0.09 6.44 -19.19
C LEU A 224 -0.64 5.52 -18.10
N CYS A 225 -1.90 5.09 -18.25
CA CYS A 225 -2.54 4.16 -17.32
C CYS A 225 -1.77 2.85 -17.19
N ALA A 226 -1.31 2.31 -18.31
CA ALA A 226 -0.55 1.07 -18.35
C ALA A 226 0.81 1.22 -17.66
N ALA A 227 1.51 2.35 -17.86
CA ALA A 227 2.78 2.62 -17.21
C ALA A 227 2.63 2.74 -15.68
N PHE A 228 1.62 3.48 -15.21
CA PHE A 228 1.31 3.55 -13.77
C PHE A 228 0.88 2.20 -13.20
N GLY A 229 0.02 1.47 -13.92
CA GLY A 229 -0.39 0.12 -13.52
C GLY A 229 0.79 -0.84 -13.39
N ALA A 230 1.76 -0.80 -14.32
CA ALA A 230 2.98 -1.59 -14.23
C ALA A 230 3.82 -1.22 -12.99
N GLY A 231 4.06 0.07 -12.75
CA GLY A 231 4.80 0.52 -11.57
C GLY A 231 4.11 0.13 -10.25
N VAL A 232 2.78 0.23 -10.20
CA VAL A 232 1.99 -0.21 -9.03
C VAL A 232 2.05 -1.74 -8.86
N ALA A 233 2.02 -2.50 -9.95
CA ALA A 233 2.21 -3.95 -9.88
C ALA A 233 3.60 -4.31 -9.35
N ASP A 234 4.65 -3.62 -9.80
CA ASP A 234 6.03 -3.87 -9.36
C ASP A 234 6.21 -3.62 -7.86
N ILE A 235 5.69 -2.51 -7.33
CA ILE A 235 5.77 -2.22 -5.89
C ILE A 235 4.91 -3.17 -5.06
N ASN A 236 3.72 -3.57 -5.53
CA ASN A 236 2.90 -4.56 -4.85
C ASN A 236 3.53 -5.96 -4.87
N ASN A 237 4.29 -6.30 -5.91
CA ASN A 237 5.10 -7.53 -5.94
C ASN A 237 6.19 -7.51 -4.86
N VAL A 238 6.83 -6.35 -4.63
CA VAL A 238 7.79 -6.20 -3.53
C VAL A 238 7.10 -6.37 -2.17
N ILE A 239 5.94 -5.73 -1.96
CA ILE A 239 5.14 -5.89 -0.73
C ILE A 239 4.80 -7.37 -0.50
N ALA A 240 4.31 -8.06 -1.53
CA ALA A 240 3.95 -9.47 -1.44
C ALA A 240 5.18 -10.36 -1.11
N ALA A 241 6.33 -10.07 -1.71
CA ALA A 241 7.56 -10.81 -1.45
C ALA A 241 8.03 -10.64 0.00
N VAL A 242 8.05 -9.41 0.53
CA VAL A 242 8.41 -9.15 1.94
C VAL A 242 7.40 -9.80 2.87
N ALA A 243 6.11 -9.68 2.57
CA ALA A 243 5.05 -10.27 3.38
C ALA A 243 5.13 -11.80 3.47
N GLN A 244 5.45 -12.45 2.37
CA GLN A 244 5.70 -13.89 2.34
C GLN A 244 6.92 -14.28 3.18
N GLN A 245 8.00 -13.49 3.14
CA GLN A 245 9.24 -13.80 3.85
C GLN A 245 9.16 -13.52 5.36
N GLN A 246 8.39 -12.50 5.77
CA GLN A 246 8.36 -11.99 7.14
C GLN A 246 7.02 -12.24 7.86
N GLU A 247 6.13 -13.05 7.26
CA GLU A 247 4.83 -13.42 7.82
C GLU A 247 4.00 -12.18 8.25
N CYS A 248 3.93 -11.18 7.37
CA CYS A 248 3.01 -10.05 7.56
C CYS A 248 1.79 -10.16 6.64
N ALA A 249 0.69 -9.55 7.06
CA ALA A 249 -0.55 -9.58 6.32
C ALA A 249 -0.57 -8.45 5.27
N VAL A 250 -1.27 -8.67 4.15
CA VAL A 250 -1.37 -7.67 3.08
C VAL A 250 -2.83 -7.33 2.82
N ALA A 251 -3.19 -6.06 2.99
CA ALA A 251 -4.51 -5.56 2.63
C ALA A 251 -4.59 -5.32 1.12
N LYS A 252 -5.50 -6.04 0.44
CA LYS A 252 -5.63 -6.10 -1.03
C LYS A 252 -6.39 -4.92 -1.61
N VAL A 253 -5.77 -3.74 -1.60
CA VAL A 253 -6.40 -2.47 -2.02
C VAL A 253 -6.44 -2.30 -3.55
N TYR A 254 -5.46 -2.84 -4.27
CA TYR A 254 -5.35 -2.61 -5.73
C TYR A 254 -6.63 -3.04 -6.47
N ASP A 255 -7.08 -4.28 -6.25
CA ASP A 255 -8.27 -4.83 -6.93
C ASP A 255 -9.56 -4.12 -6.49
N ALA A 256 -9.64 -3.69 -5.23
CA ALA A 256 -10.77 -2.94 -4.71
C ALA A 256 -10.92 -1.57 -5.43
N PHE A 257 -9.80 -0.92 -5.77
CA PHE A 257 -9.81 0.34 -6.52
C PHE A 257 -10.14 0.12 -8.00
N GLU A 258 -9.61 -0.94 -8.63
CA GLU A 258 -9.89 -1.23 -10.04
C GLU A 258 -11.36 -1.57 -10.30
N THR A 259 -12.02 -2.22 -9.32
CA THR A 259 -13.43 -2.64 -9.41
C THR A 259 -14.41 -1.69 -8.72
N ALA A 260 -13.93 -0.55 -8.23
CA ALA A 260 -14.73 0.45 -7.53
C ALA A 260 -15.95 0.93 -8.34
N HIS A 261 -17.06 1.26 -7.69
CA HIS A 261 -18.29 1.65 -8.40
C HIS A 261 -18.23 3.10 -8.94
N GLU A 262 -17.44 3.94 -8.31
CA GLU A 262 -17.14 5.31 -8.70
C GLU A 262 -15.64 5.59 -8.55
N ASN A 263 -15.18 6.79 -8.94
CA ASN A 263 -13.76 7.13 -8.83
C ASN A 263 -13.32 7.16 -7.36
N PRO A 264 -12.41 6.28 -6.90
CA PRO A 264 -11.96 6.25 -5.52
C PRO A 264 -10.86 7.29 -5.21
N CYS A 265 -10.40 8.04 -6.22
CA CYS A 265 -9.32 9.02 -6.09
C CYS A 265 -9.77 10.45 -6.44
N ASN A 266 -8.97 11.42 -6.03
CA ASN A 266 -9.17 12.84 -6.37
C ASN A 266 -8.85 13.15 -7.85
N ALA A 267 -7.96 12.35 -8.46
CA ALA A 267 -7.55 12.49 -9.84
C ALA A 267 -8.75 12.48 -10.78
N SER A 268 -8.93 13.55 -11.54
CA SER A 268 -10.16 13.79 -12.29
C SER A 268 -9.95 14.78 -13.43
N VAL A 269 -10.92 14.86 -14.33
CA VAL A 269 -10.96 15.83 -15.42
C VAL A 269 -12.29 16.58 -15.40
N SER A 270 -12.24 17.91 -15.54
CA SER A 270 -13.42 18.79 -15.54
C SER A 270 -13.48 19.70 -16.77
N ILE A 271 -14.62 20.36 -17.02
CA ILE A 271 -14.86 21.19 -18.23
C ILE A 271 -14.69 22.69 -17.91
N PRO A 272 -14.02 23.50 -18.76
CA PRO A 272 -13.19 23.08 -19.91
C PRO A 272 -11.92 22.35 -19.43
N VAL A 273 -11.50 21.30 -20.16
CA VAL A 273 -10.46 20.29 -19.77
C VAL A 273 -9.43 20.83 -18.78
N LYS A 274 -9.73 20.63 -17.49
CA LYS A 274 -8.82 20.90 -16.37
C LYS A 274 -8.54 19.56 -15.71
N LEU A 275 -7.28 19.15 -15.77
CA LEU A 275 -6.78 17.94 -15.12
C LEU A 275 -6.52 18.23 -13.64
N ASN A 276 -7.00 17.34 -12.79
CA ASN A 276 -6.54 17.17 -11.44
C ASN A 276 -5.71 15.88 -11.39
N LEU A 277 -4.44 15.98 -11.03
CA LEU A 277 -3.51 14.85 -10.93
C LEU A 277 -3.24 14.44 -9.49
N ASP A 278 -4.07 14.92 -8.56
CA ASP A 278 -4.02 14.50 -7.17
C ASP A 278 -4.29 12.99 -7.05
N PHE A 279 -3.24 12.23 -6.73
CA PHE A 279 -3.28 10.77 -6.64
C PHE A 279 -3.87 10.24 -5.33
N HIS A 280 -4.23 11.12 -4.39
CA HIS A 280 -4.76 10.70 -3.10
C HIS A 280 -6.18 10.11 -3.23
N PRO A 281 -6.56 9.17 -2.34
CA PRO A 281 -7.90 8.63 -2.32
C PRO A 281 -8.86 9.70 -1.79
N ASN A 282 -10.09 9.70 -2.29
CA ASN A 282 -11.16 10.51 -1.70
C ASN A 282 -11.83 9.73 -0.54
N ALA A 283 -12.89 10.30 0.03
CA ALA A 283 -13.67 9.68 1.11
C ALA A 283 -14.10 8.22 0.79
N TYR A 284 -14.51 7.96 -0.46
CA TYR A 284 -14.89 6.62 -0.91
C TYR A 284 -13.68 5.69 -1.01
N GLY A 285 -12.56 6.15 -1.57
CA GLY A 285 -11.30 5.40 -1.58
C GLY A 285 -10.80 5.02 -0.18
N HIS A 286 -10.85 5.95 0.78
CA HIS A 286 -10.52 5.64 2.18
C HIS A 286 -11.46 4.60 2.79
N GLY A 287 -12.74 4.60 2.41
CA GLY A 287 -13.69 3.55 2.79
C GLY A 287 -13.30 2.18 2.23
N LEU A 288 -12.89 2.11 0.97
CA LEU A 288 -12.41 0.86 0.35
C LEU A 288 -11.16 0.32 1.04
N ILE A 289 -10.19 1.18 1.38
CA ILE A 289 -8.99 0.78 2.12
C ILE A 289 -9.37 0.25 3.50
N ALA A 290 -10.22 0.98 4.23
CA ALA A 290 -10.66 0.58 5.57
C ALA A 290 -11.39 -0.78 5.56
N GLN A 291 -12.20 -1.04 4.55
CA GLN A 291 -12.87 -2.33 4.37
C GLN A 291 -11.86 -3.48 4.21
N GLN A 292 -10.86 -3.31 3.34
CA GLN A 292 -9.84 -4.35 3.11
C GLN A 292 -9.02 -4.65 4.36
N VAL A 293 -8.69 -3.62 5.16
CA VAL A 293 -8.00 -3.81 6.43
C VAL A 293 -8.92 -4.49 7.44
N THR A 294 -10.17 -4.03 7.60
CA THR A 294 -11.13 -4.59 8.55
C THR A 294 -11.43 -6.06 8.28
N ASP A 295 -11.65 -6.43 7.01
CA ASP A 295 -11.90 -7.82 6.62
C ASP A 295 -10.70 -8.73 6.94
N LEU A 296 -9.49 -8.20 6.79
CA LEU A 296 -8.26 -8.91 7.11
C LEU A 296 -8.07 -9.08 8.62
N LEU A 297 -8.39 -8.05 9.41
CA LEU A 297 -8.35 -8.12 10.88
C LEU A 297 -9.32 -9.17 11.40
N ALA A 298 -10.56 -9.20 10.89
CA ALA A 298 -11.58 -10.17 11.29
C ALA A 298 -11.18 -11.63 10.99
N GLN A 299 -10.41 -11.87 9.92
CA GLN A 299 -9.93 -13.21 9.55
C GLN A 299 -8.80 -13.73 10.44
N GLN A 300 -8.07 -12.84 11.12
CA GLN A 300 -6.93 -13.20 11.96
C GLN A 300 -7.31 -13.41 13.42
N VAL A 301 -8.54 -13.03 13.82
CA VAL A 301 -9.17 -13.44 15.08
C VAL A 301 -9.66 -14.89 14.94
N ILE A 302 -8.76 -15.87 14.83
CA ILE A 302 -9.12 -17.29 14.93
C ILE A 302 -8.83 -17.79 16.35
N VAL A 303 -9.93 -17.87 17.12
CA VAL A 303 -10.32 -18.83 18.18
C VAL A 303 -9.20 -19.39 19.09
N PRO A 304 -9.30 -19.22 20.44
CA PRO A 304 -8.42 -19.89 21.39
C PRO A 304 -8.42 -21.39 21.13
N THR A 305 -7.24 -22.01 21.08
CA THR A 305 -7.12 -23.48 21.02
C THR A 305 -7.93 -24.09 22.16
N GLU A 306 -9.06 -24.71 21.86
CA GLU A 306 -9.69 -25.64 22.79
C GLU A 306 -8.68 -26.77 23.04
N ASP A 307 -8.27 -26.93 24.29
CA ASP A 307 -7.39 -28.00 24.73
C ASP A 307 -7.98 -29.35 24.27
N VAL A 308 -7.33 -29.97 23.28
CA VAL A 308 -7.63 -31.35 22.91
C VAL A 308 -7.19 -32.22 24.08
N VAL A 309 -8.15 -32.59 24.94
CA VAL A 309 -7.99 -33.64 25.93
C VAL A 309 -7.78 -34.95 25.18
N VAL A 310 -6.52 -35.36 25.04
CA VAL A 310 -6.18 -36.70 24.52
C VAL A 310 -6.38 -37.70 25.67
N GLU A 311 -7.48 -38.44 25.59
CA GLU A 311 -7.78 -39.56 26.47
C GLU A 311 -6.90 -40.76 26.10
N ASP A 312 -6.13 -41.25 27.08
CA ASP A 312 -5.13 -42.32 26.96
C ASP A 312 -5.77 -43.71 26.89
N GLN A 313 -5.51 -44.48 25.83
CA GLN A 313 -5.78 -45.93 25.75
C GLN A 313 -4.78 -46.65 24.79
N PRO A 314 -4.53 -47.96 24.98
CA PRO A 314 -3.16 -48.46 25.14
C PRO A 314 -2.55 -49.19 23.93
N GLN A 315 -1.23 -49.35 24.01
CA GLN A 315 -0.31 -49.99 23.06
C GLN A 315 -0.76 -51.39 22.56
N GLY A 316 -0.60 -51.60 21.24
CA GLY A 316 -0.66 -52.88 20.56
C GLY A 316 0.51 -53.02 19.56
N ASP A 317 1.03 -54.25 19.49
CA ASP A 317 2.38 -54.66 19.10
C ASP A 317 2.66 -54.76 17.57
N VAL A 318 3.96 -54.78 17.24
CA VAL A 318 4.65 -54.73 15.94
C VAL A 318 4.36 -55.86 14.93
N SER A 319 4.51 -55.58 13.62
CA SER A 319 5.34 -56.41 12.69
C SER A 319 5.50 -55.89 11.23
N ASN A 320 6.74 -55.48 10.92
CA ASN A 320 7.56 -55.73 9.69
C ASN A 320 7.31 -55.00 8.32
N PRO A 321 8.28 -54.97 7.36
CA PRO A 321 8.93 -53.73 6.92
C PRO A 321 9.06 -53.56 5.38
N ALA A 322 9.81 -52.52 4.98
CA ALA A 322 10.50 -52.28 3.69
C ALA A 322 9.93 -51.15 2.82
N ALA A 323 10.70 -50.06 2.68
CA ALA A 323 11.43 -49.73 1.44
C ALA A 323 12.18 -48.40 1.60
N THR A 324 13.48 -48.46 1.35
CA THR A 324 14.47 -47.38 1.30
C THR A 324 14.20 -46.43 0.14
N GLN A 325 14.14 -45.12 0.40
CA GLN A 325 14.50 -44.10 -0.59
C GLN A 325 15.25 -42.95 0.10
N THR A 326 16.49 -42.74 -0.34
CA THR A 326 17.39 -41.68 0.09
C THR A 326 17.02 -40.38 -0.65
N PRO A 327 16.96 -39.20 0.01
CA PRO A 327 16.75 -37.94 -0.68
C PRO A 327 18.08 -37.37 -1.25
N THR A 328 18.00 -36.88 -2.49
CA THR A 328 19.05 -36.13 -3.21
C THR A 328 19.20 -34.71 -2.63
N PRO A 329 20.40 -34.08 -2.66
CA PRO A 329 20.62 -32.73 -2.12
C PRO A 329 20.18 -31.62 -3.10
N PRO A 330 19.97 -30.37 -2.61
CA PRO A 330 19.36 -29.30 -3.39
C PRO A 330 20.31 -28.67 -4.42
N VAL A 331 19.74 -28.27 -5.56
CA VAL A 331 20.40 -27.53 -6.65
C VAL A 331 20.42 -26.03 -6.32
N GLN A 332 21.57 -25.40 -6.55
CA GLN A 332 21.78 -23.96 -6.36
C GLN A 332 21.03 -23.12 -7.41
N THR A 333 20.32 -22.10 -6.95
CA THR A 333 19.64 -21.08 -7.76
C THR A 333 20.61 -19.97 -8.17
N GLN A 334 21.23 -20.10 -9.34
CA GLN A 334 21.79 -19.01 -10.12
C GLN A 334 21.52 -19.34 -11.58
N ASP A 335 20.46 -18.77 -12.15
CA ASP A 335 20.21 -18.53 -13.58
C ASP A 335 18.70 -18.38 -13.85
N VAL A 336 18.11 -17.28 -13.37
CA VAL A 336 16.77 -16.85 -13.82
C VAL A 336 16.75 -15.33 -13.96
N PHE A 337 17.59 -14.77 -14.83
CA PHE A 337 17.37 -13.44 -15.43
C PHE A 337 18.19 -13.32 -16.72
N GLN A 338 17.60 -13.81 -17.82
CA GLN A 338 18.00 -13.44 -19.18
C GLN A 338 16.72 -13.11 -19.94
N ALA A 339 16.34 -11.84 -19.94
CA ALA A 339 15.26 -11.32 -20.76
C ALA A 339 15.76 -11.18 -22.21
N GLN A 340 15.11 -11.86 -23.15
CA GLN A 340 15.34 -11.69 -24.58
C GLN A 340 14.75 -10.35 -25.05
N GLN A 341 15.56 -9.50 -25.69
CA GLN A 341 15.11 -8.28 -26.37
C GLN A 341 14.19 -8.61 -27.56
N PRO A 342 13.07 -7.89 -27.77
CA PRO A 342 12.33 -7.93 -29.02
C PRO A 342 13.04 -7.11 -30.13
N PRO A 343 12.83 -7.43 -31.43
CA PRO A 343 13.54 -6.81 -32.53
C PRO A 343 13.07 -5.37 -32.78
N ALA A 344 14.03 -4.50 -33.14
CA ALA A 344 13.79 -3.13 -33.55
C ALA A 344 12.92 -3.06 -34.82
N THR A 345 11.80 -2.35 -34.73
CA THR A 345 11.05 -1.79 -35.87
C THR A 345 10.97 -0.29 -35.57
N GLY A 346 11.40 0.64 -36.44
CA GLY A 346 10.99 0.87 -37.81
C GLY A 346 10.44 2.29 -37.88
N ASP A 347 11.33 3.26 -38.11
CA ASP A 347 11.13 4.69 -38.40
C ASP A 347 9.98 5.45 -37.70
N THR A 348 10.27 6.04 -36.53
CA THR A 348 9.35 6.86 -35.71
C THR A 348 9.26 8.33 -36.14
N SER A 349 9.97 8.72 -37.20
CA SER A 349 10.14 10.13 -37.57
C SER A 349 8.87 10.77 -38.18
N ASP A 350 8.11 10.02 -38.99
CA ASP A 350 6.91 10.56 -39.66
C ASP A 350 5.72 10.78 -38.71
N LEU A 351 5.57 9.94 -37.69
CA LEU A 351 4.47 10.05 -36.71
C LEU A 351 4.64 11.25 -35.77
N VAL A 352 5.89 11.55 -35.40
CA VAL A 352 6.25 12.71 -34.57
C VAL A 352 6.04 14.02 -35.34
N ILE A 353 6.36 14.04 -36.65
CA ILE A 353 6.12 15.20 -37.53
C ILE A 353 4.62 15.49 -37.67
N TRP A 354 3.78 14.45 -37.78
CA TRP A 354 2.32 14.60 -37.79
C TRP A 354 1.77 15.13 -36.47
N MET A 355 2.29 14.68 -35.31
CA MET A 355 1.87 15.19 -34.00
C MET A 355 2.21 16.67 -33.80
N ILE A 356 3.41 17.11 -34.23
CA ILE A 356 3.81 18.53 -34.18
C ILE A 356 2.88 19.39 -35.05
N LEU A 357 2.50 18.93 -36.24
CA LEU A 357 1.59 19.65 -37.14
C LEU A 357 0.15 19.73 -36.61
N VAL A 358 -0.34 18.70 -35.92
CA VAL A 358 -1.67 18.71 -35.28
C VAL A 358 -1.69 19.67 -34.07
N CYS A 359 -0.63 19.71 -33.27
CA CYS A 359 -0.51 20.66 -32.16
C CYS A 359 -0.40 22.12 -32.65
N ILE A 360 0.35 22.39 -33.73
CA ILE A 360 0.45 23.73 -34.32
C ILE A 360 -0.88 24.17 -34.93
N SER A 361 -1.60 23.29 -35.62
CA SER A 361 -2.90 23.63 -36.22
C SER A 361 -4.01 23.85 -35.17
N GLY A 362 -3.99 23.09 -34.06
CA GLY A 362 -4.86 23.32 -32.90
C GLY A 362 -4.62 24.68 -32.23
N ALA A 363 -3.34 25.05 -32.03
CA ALA A 363 -2.96 26.35 -31.48
C ALA A 363 -3.34 27.52 -32.43
N CYS A 364 -3.21 27.34 -33.74
CA CYS A 364 -3.65 28.33 -34.73
C CYS A 364 -5.18 28.52 -34.73
N LEU A 365 -5.96 27.46 -34.53
CA LEU A 365 -7.43 27.57 -34.48
C LEU A 365 -7.92 28.36 -33.25
N VAL A 366 -7.24 28.18 -32.11
CA VAL A 366 -7.50 28.94 -30.88
C VAL A 366 -7.09 30.41 -31.05
N ALA A 367 -5.91 30.68 -31.63
CA ALA A 367 -5.46 32.04 -31.90
C ALA A 367 -6.36 32.79 -32.91
N VAL A 368 -6.84 32.11 -33.96
CA VAL A 368 -7.79 32.67 -34.94
C VAL A 368 -9.15 32.92 -34.29
N THR A 369 -9.62 32.03 -33.40
CA THR A 369 -10.89 32.23 -32.66
C THR A 369 -10.80 33.41 -31.68
N ILE A 370 -9.66 33.58 -31.00
CA ILE A 370 -9.40 34.72 -30.12
C ILE A 370 -9.30 36.04 -30.93
N LEU A 371 -8.65 36.02 -32.09
CA LEU A 371 -8.54 37.19 -32.98
C LEU A 371 -9.89 37.57 -33.63
N LEU A 372 -10.71 36.58 -34.01
CA LEU A 372 -12.05 36.80 -34.56
C LEU A 372 -13.03 37.30 -33.49
N ASN A 373 -12.92 36.84 -32.24
CA ASN A 373 -13.72 37.36 -31.13
C ASN A 373 -13.28 38.78 -30.71
N ARG A 374 -11.99 39.11 -30.73
CA ARG A 374 -11.51 40.49 -30.52
C ARG A 374 -11.98 41.46 -31.62
N ARG A 375 -12.06 41.02 -32.88
CA ARG A 375 -12.63 41.85 -33.98
C ARG A 375 -14.14 42.06 -33.87
N LYS A 376 -14.88 41.14 -33.25
CA LYS A 376 -16.34 41.30 -33.00
C LYS A 376 -16.66 42.14 -31.77
N GLY A 377 -15.77 42.22 -30.78
CA GLY A 377 -15.92 43.06 -29.59
C GLY A 377 -15.60 44.55 -29.79
N GLY A 378 -14.86 44.92 -30.85
CA GLY A 378 -14.42 46.30 -31.09
C GLY A 378 -15.38 47.20 -31.88
N LYS A 379 -16.68 46.86 -31.98
CA LYS A 379 -17.68 47.67 -32.73
C LYS A 379 -18.78 48.31 -31.86
N HIS A 380 -18.61 48.34 -30.55
CA HIS A 380 -19.44 49.15 -29.66
C HIS A 380 -18.56 49.82 -28.61
N GLU A 381 -17.98 50.96 -28.97
CA GLU A 381 -17.84 52.15 -28.10
C GLU A 381 -17.18 53.28 -28.92
N SER A 382 -17.94 54.38 -29.02
CA SER A 382 -17.68 55.69 -29.66
C SER A 382 -17.26 55.73 -31.13
#